data_AF-A0A1C5ZAG8-F1
#
_entry.id   AF-A0A1C5ZAG8-F1
#
_cell.length_a   1.000
_cell.length_b   1.000
_cell.length_c   1.000
_cell.angle_alpha   90.00
_cell.angle_beta   90.00
_cell.angle_gamma   90.00
#
_symmetry.space_group_name_H-M   'P 1'
#
loop_
_entity.id
_entity.type
_entity.pdbx_description
1 polymer ?
#
loop_
_entity_poly.entity_id
_entity_poly.type
_entity_poly.pdbx_seq_one_letter_code
_entity_poly.pdbx_strand_id
1 'polypeptide(L)'
;MDKPLILTKENAHNEVAEMTAYHLQDLRILEKMPALCKLNLVGGEVSDLYPLKKCPKLYALNLELTKVDNFSSLQEIKSIQYLKVAGIHNQMIPTISKMTGLKHLQD
;
A
#
# COMPACT_ATOMS: atom_id res chain seq x y z
N MET A 1 21.04 -4.69 7.81
CA MET A 1 19.92 -5.12 6.96
C MET A 1 20.26 -4.73 5.54
N ASP A 2 20.09 -5.65 4.59
CA ASP A 2 20.25 -5.34 3.17
C ASP A 2 19.24 -4.26 2.74
N LYS A 3 19.65 -3.41 1.80
CA LYS A 3 18.78 -2.37 1.24
C LYS A 3 17.52 -3.03 0.64
N PRO A 4 16.34 -2.40 0.76
CA PRO A 4 15.14 -2.93 0.14
C PRO A 4 15.32 -3.03 -1.38
N LEU A 5 14.92 -4.16 -1.96
CA LEU A 5 14.86 -4.32 -3.41
C LEU A 5 13.60 -3.64 -3.92
N ILE A 6 13.74 -2.68 -4.84
CA ILE A 6 12.65 -1.89 -5.40
C ILE A 6 12.63 -2.07 -6.90
N LEU A 7 11.48 -2.45 -7.44
CA LEU A 7 11.20 -2.55 -8.87
C LEU A 7 10.07 -1.59 -9.22
N THR A 8 10.27 -0.79 -10.28
CA THR A 8 9.30 0.21 -10.71
C THR A 8 8.94 0.04 -12.18
N LYS A 9 7.71 0.42 -12.52
CA LYS A 9 7.24 0.58 -13.89
C LYS A 9 6.69 1.98 -14.08
N GLU A 10 7.10 2.63 -15.15
CA GLU A 10 6.68 3.98 -15.50
C GLU A 10 5.44 3.97 -16.40
N ASN A 11 4.67 5.05 -16.35
CA ASN A 11 3.60 5.33 -17.30
C ASN A 11 4.17 6.01 -18.57
N ALA A 12 3.28 6.37 -19.51
CA ALA A 12 3.66 7.05 -20.75
C ALA A 12 4.27 8.47 -20.56
N HIS A 13 4.24 9.01 -19.35
CA HIS A 13 4.81 10.31 -18.99
C HIS A 13 6.12 10.17 -18.19
N ASN A 14 6.72 8.97 -18.15
CA ASN A 14 7.93 8.66 -17.38
C ASN A 14 7.77 8.89 -15.86
N GLU A 15 6.56 8.73 -15.33
CA GLU A 15 6.30 8.76 -13.89
C GLU A 15 6.13 7.33 -13.36
N VAL A 16 6.67 7.04 -12.18
CA VAL A 16 6.48 5.73 -11.53
C VAL A 16 5.00 5.50 -11.26
N ALA A 17 4.42 4.50 -11.91
CA ALA A 17 3.01 4.15 -11.85
C ALA A 17 2.77 2.83 -11.10
N GLU A 18 3.72 1.89 -11.15
CA GLU A 18 3.66 0.66 -10.38
C GLU A 18 4.99 0.45 -9.64
N MET A 19 4.91 0.02 -8.38
CA MET A 19 6.07 -0.26 -7.54
C MET A 19 5.89 -1.62 -6.85
N THR A 20 6.93 -2.44 -6.87
CA THR A 20 7.06 -3.62 -6.03
C THR A 20 8.30 -3.46 -5.17
N ALA A 21 8.15 -3.56 -3.85
CA ALA A 21 9.25 -3.40 -2.91
C ALA A 21 9.32 -4.59 -1.95
N TYR A 22 10.53 -5.11 -1.77
CA TYR A 22 10.81 -6.22 -0.85
C TYR A 22 11.47 -5.68 0.42
N HIS A 23 10.91 -6.03 1.58
CA HIS A 23 11.41 -5.62 2.90
C HIS A 23 11.48 -4.10 3.12
N LEU A 24 10.63 -3.33 2.44
CA LEU A 24 10.54 -1.89 2.63
C LEU A 24 9.76 -1.58 3.91
N GLN A 25 10.38 -0.88 4.85
CA GLN A 25 9.78 -0.53 6.14
C GLN A 25 9.27 0.92 6.19
N ASP A 26 9.93 1.81 5.43
CA ASP A 26 9.63 3.23 5.38
C ASP A 26 9.02 3.63 4.03
N LEU A 27 7.78 4.10 4.08
CA LEU A 27 7.02 4.46 2.89
C LEU A 27 7.20 5.92 2.45
N ARG A 28 8.08 6.72 3.08
CA ARG A 28 8.33 8.13 2.68
C ARG A 28 8.83 8.28 1.25
N ILE A 29 9.39 7.22 0.65
CA ILE A 29 9.77 7.25 -0.77
C ILE A 29 8.55 7.48 -1.70
N LEU A 30 7.35 7.11 -1.26
CA LEU A 30 6.10 7.25 -2.01
C LEU A 30 5.66 8.70 -2.19
N GLU A 31 6.16 9.63 -1.37
CA GLU A 31 5.89 11.07 -1.51
C GLU A 31 6.39 11.63 -2.85
N LYS A 32 7.34 10.94 -3.49
CA LYS A 32 7.89 11.27 -4.81
C LYS A 32 7.15 10.58 -5.97
N MET A 33 6.10 9.82 -5.70
CA MET A 33 5.40 8.99 -6.67
C MET A 33 3.89 9.33 -6.74
N PRO A 34 3.52 10.57 -7.10
CA PRO A 34 2.11 10.99 -7.14
C PRO A 34 1.29 10.27 -8.22
N ALA A 35 1.96 9.67 -9.21
CA ALA A 35 1.35 8.90 -10.28
C ALA A 35 1.11 7.41 -9.94
N LEU A 36 1.60 6.95 -8.77
CA LEU A 36 1.53 5.55 -8.37
C LEU A 36 0.08 5.08 -8.29
N CYS A 37 -0.23 4.03 -9.05
CA CYS A 37 -1.56 3.44 -9.13
C CYS A 37 -1.61 2.02 -8.55
N LYS A 38 -0.48 1.30 -8.52
CA LYS A 38 -0.34 -0.01 -7.86
C LYS A 38 0.90 -0.07 -6.98
N LEU A 39 0.73 -0.58 -5.77
CA LEU A 39 1.83 -0.84 -4.84
C LEU A 39 1.77 -2.29 -4.34
N ASN A 40 2.87 -3.01 -4.51
CA ASN A 40 3.09 -4.31 -3.90
C ASN A 40 4.22 -4.21 -2.88
N LEU A 41 3.91 -4.46 -1.61
CA LEU A 41 4.90 -4.63 -0.55
C LEU A 41 4.98 -6.12 -0.22
N VAL A 42 6.20 -6.66 -0.24
CA VAL A 42 6.45 -8.08 -0.01
C VAL A 42 7.49 -8.22 1.09
N GLY A 43 7.09 -8.79 2.23
CA GLY A 43 7.99 -8.96 3.35
C GLY A 43 8.31 -7.65 4.09
N GLY A 44 8.83 -7.78 5.31
CA GLY A 44 9.19 -6.66 6.16
C GLY A 44 8.07 -6.23 7.10
N GLU A 45 8.31 -5.11 7.79
CA GLU A 45 7.45 -4.56 8.83
C GLU A 45 7.23 -3.08 8.55
N VAL A 46 5.99 -2.70 8.31
CA VAL A 46 5.56 -1.33 8.01
C VAL A 46 4.66 -0.86 9.14
N SER A 47 5.17 0.05 9.96
CA SER A 47 4.42 0.59 11.11
C SER A 47 3.51 1.76 10.74
N ASP A 48 3.79 2.45 9.63
CA ASP A 48 3.04 3.63 9.19
C ASP A 48 2.66 3.57 7.69
N LEU A 49 1.35 3.54 7.45
CA LEU A 49 0.75 3.59 6.11
C LEU A 49 0.31 5.00 5.69
N TYR A 50 0.51 6.03 6.52
CA TYR A 50 0.12 7.42 6.20
C TYR A 50 0.72 7.96 4.89
N PRO A 51 1.98 7.65 4.50
CA PRO A 51 2.55 8.13 3.24
C PRO A 51 1.75 7.74 2.00
N LEU A 52 0.93 6.68 2.05
CA LEU A 52 0.05 6.27 0.95
C LEU A 52 -0.96 7.38 0.55
N LYS A 53 -1.29 8.30 1.45
CA LYS A 53 -2.14 9.47 1.12
C LYS A 53 -1.54 10.40 0.07
N LYS A 54 -0.22 10.33 -0.15
CA LYS A 54 0.49 11.11 -1.18
C LYS A 54 0.41 10.47 -2.57
N CYS A 55 -0.20 9.29 -2.69
CA CYS A 55 -0.47 8.60 -3.94
C CYS A 55 -1.98 8.65 -4.28
N PRO A 56 -2.52 9.79 -4.75
CA PRO A 56 -3.97 9.96 -4.94
C PRO A 56 -4.56 9.04 -6.02
N LYS A 57 -3.72 8.44 -6.87
CA LYS A 57 -4.11 7.49 -7.92
C LYS A 57 -4.02 6.03 -7.48
N LEU A 58 -3.56 5.75 -6.25
CA LEU A 58 -3.36 4.39 -5.76
C LEU A 58 -4.70 3.68 -5.59
N TYR A 59 -4.94 2.69 -6.45
CA TYR A 59 -6.20 1.94 -6.45
C TYR A 59 -6.01 0.47 -6.10
N ALA A 60 -4.79 -0.07 -6.22
CA ALA A 60 -4.46 -1.43 -5.82
C ALA A 60 -3.28 -1.46 -4.85
N LEU A 61 -3.48 -2.08 -3.69
CA LEU A 61 -2.49 -2.23 -2.64
C LEU A 61 -2.38 -3.71 -2.25
N ASN A 62 -1.18 -4.26 -2.33
CA ASN A 62 -0.86 -5.58 -1.83
C ASN A 62 0.12 -5.47 -0.65
N LEU A 63 -0.29 -6.00 0.50
CA LEU A 63 0.46 -6.09 1.75
C LEU A 63 0.67 -7.55 2.17
N GLU A 64 0.48 -8.51 1.26
CA GLU A 64 0.73 -9.92 1.51
C GLU A 64 2.17 -10.13 2.01
N LEU A 65 2.33 -10.93 3.07
CA LEU A 65 3.60 -11.14 3.78
C LEU A 65 4.24 -9.87 4.37
N THR A 66 3.53 -8.74 4.44
CA THR A 66 3.99 -7.53 5.13
C THR A 66 3.35 -7.48 6.51
N LYS A 67 4.17 -7.37 7.56
CA LYS A 67 3.64 -7.10 8.91
C LYS A 67 3.26 -5.62 8.99
N VAL A 68 2.01 -5.34 9.32
CA VAL A 68 1.51 -3.97 9.53
C VAL A 68 0.86 -3.89 10.90
N ASP A 69 1.34 -2.97 11.72
CA ASP A 69 0.86 -2.83 13.10
C ASP A 69 -0.44 -2.02 13.19
N ASN A 70 -0.62 -1.04 12.29
CA ASN A 70 -1.77 -0.14 12.32
C ASN A 70 -2.31 0.16 10.92
N PHE A 71 -3.52 -0.31 10.65
CA PHE A 71 -4.22 -0.10 9.37
C PHE A 71 -5.09 1.16 9.35
N SER A 72 -5.26 1.87 10.48
CA SER A 72 -6.27 2.94 10.62
C SER A 72 -6.18 4.04 9.56
N SER A 73 -4.99 4.33 9.03
CA SER A 73 -4.81 5.32 7.96
C SER A 73 -5.41 4.90 6.62
N LEU A 74 -5.61 3.61 6.36
CA LEU A 74 -6.24 3.10 5.13
C LEU A 74 -7.68 3.57 4.97
N GLN A 75 -8.41 3.80 6.07
CA GLN A 75 -9.80 4.28 6.03
C GLN A 75 -9.94 5.67 5.38
N GLU A 76 -8.84 6.43 5.33
CA GLU A 76 -8.82 7.78 4.73
C GLU A 76 -8.44 7.77 3.24
N ILE A 77 -7.94 6.64 2.72
CA ILE A 77 -7.44 6.51 1.35
C ILE A 77 -8.56 5.97 0.45
N LYS A 78 -9.48 6.87 0.10
CA LYS A 78 -10.70 6.54 -0.67
C LYS A 78 -10.43 6.01 -2.09
N SER A 79 -9.22 6.16 -2.60
CA SER A 79 -8.83 5.68 -3.93
C SER A 79 -8.60 4.17 -3.99
N ILE A 80 -8.30 3.52 -2.85
CA ILE A 80 -8.03 2.07 -2.80
C ILE A 80 -9.32 1.31 -3.09
N GLN A 81 -9.29 0.51 -4.16
CA GLN A 81 -10.40 -0.35 -4.60
C GLN A 81 -10.06 -1.83 -4.43
N TYR A 82 -8.78 -2.19 -4.46
CA TYR A 82 -8.28 -3.54 -4.29
C TYR A 82 -7.27 -3.57 -3.15
N LEU A 83 -7.57 -4.35 -2.12
CA LEU A 83 -6.66 -4.59 -0.99
C LEU A 83 -6.39 -6.09 -0.89
N LYS A 84 -5.12 -6.45 -0.90
CA LYS A 84 -4.65 -7.80 -0.56
C LYS A 84 -3.85 -7.75 0.74
N VAL A 85 -4.22 -8.57 1.71
CA VAL A 85 -3.54 -8.72 3.02
C VAL A 85 -3.30 -10.20 3.29
N ALA A 86 -2.47 -10.54 4.28
CA ALA A 86 -2.31 -11.92 4.73
C ALA A 86 -3.19 -12.15 5.97
N GLY A 87 -4.40 -12.64 5.75
CA GLY A 87 -5.41 -12.85 6.78
C GLY A 87 -5.99 -11.56 7.34
N ILE A 88 -7.30 -11.57 7.58
CA ILE A 88 -7.96 -10.49 8.33
C ILE A 88 -7.96 -10.86 9.82
N HIS A 89 -7.60 -9.90 10.66
CA HIS A 89 -7.70 -10.03 12.11
C HIS A 89 -8.75 -9.05 12.65
N ASN A 90 -9.34 -9.36 13.82
CA ASN A 90 -10.42 -8.55 14.41
C ASN A 90 -10.08 -7.05 14.53
N GLN A 91 -8.81 -6.71 14.74
CA GLN A 91 -8.34 -5.32 14.83
C GLN A 91 -8.41 -4.56 13.48
N MET A 92 -8.43 -5.27 12.35
CA MET A 92 -8.50 -4.67 11.01
C MET A 92 -9.95 -4.42 10.57
N ILE A 93 -10.92 -5.18 11.07
CA ILE A 93 -12.34 -5.07 10.69
C ILE A 93 -12.88 -3.63 10.82
N PRO A 94 -12.62 -2.88 11.92
CA PRO A 94 -13.08 -1.49 12.03
C PRO A 94 -12.48 -0.54 10.99
N THR A 95 -11.28 -0.85 10.48
CA THR A 95 -10.66 -0.07 9.40
C THR A 95 -11.34 -0.40 8.08
N ILE A 96 -11.42 -1.69 7.72
CA ILE A 96 -11.99 -2.15 6.45
C ILE A 96 -13.44 -1.70 6.31
N SER A 97 -14.24 -1.77 7.37
CA SER A 97 -15.65 -1.35 7.33
C SER A 97 -15.85 0.14 7.01
N LYS A 98 -14.82 0.97 7.19
CA LYS A 98 -14.82 2.40 6.87
C LYS A 98 -14.21 2.71 5.51
N MET A 99 -13.58 1.74 4.83
CA MET A 99 -13.00 1.92 3.51
C MET A 99 -14.10 1.93 2.44
N THR A 100 -14.81 3.05 2.30
CA THR A 100 -15.96 3.17 1.39
C THR A 100 -15.63 3.02 -0.10
N GLY A 101 -14.35 3.15 -0.47
CA GLY A 101 -13.87 2.92 -1.83
C GLY A 101 -13.50 1.46 -2.15
N LEU A 102 -13.42 0.60 -1.13
CA LEU A 102 -12.95 -0.77 -1.29
C LEU A 102 -14.01 -1.61 -2.01
N LYS A 103 -13.60 -2.24 -3.11
CA LYS A 103 -14.47 -3.11 -3.93
C LYS A 103 -14.09 -4.57 -3.83
N HIS A 104 -12.80 -4.84 -3.65
CA HIS A 104 -12.25 -6.18 -3.59
C HIS A 104 -11.25 -6.29 -2.44
N LEU A 105 -11.49 -7.28 -1.59
CA LEU A 105 -10.63 -7.66 -0.49
C LEU A 105 -10.21 -9.13 -0.70
N GLN A 106 -8.91 -9.37 -0.67
CA GLN A 106 -8.33 -10.72 -0.65
C GLN A 106 -7.51 -10.86 0.62
N ASP A 107 -7.74 -11.93 1.36
CA ASP A 107 -7.07 -12.26 2.61
C ASP A 107 -6.34 -13.62 2.56
#